data_AF-A0A6A6TWA3-F1
#
_entry.id   AF-A0A6A6TWA3-F1
#
_cell.length_a   1.000
_cell.length_b   1.000
_cell.length_c   1.000
_cell.angle_alpha   90.00
_cell.angle_beta   90.00
_cell.angle_gamma   90.00
#
_symmetry.space_group_name_H-M   'P 1'
#
loop_
_entity.id
_entity.type
_entity.pdbx_description
1 polymer ?
#
loop_
_entity_poly.entity_id
_entity_poly.type
_entity_poly.pdbx_seq_one_letter_code
_entity_poly.pdbx_strand_id
1 'polypeptide(L)'
;MVLQLTAFVAAENPNVAAFALHPGVVPTDMLVDSFKKFALDKPELVGGTATWLATDQARFLTGRFINSNWSVDDLLARKDEIGGGDQLKIALQGKFGAEQFQS
;
A
#
# COMPACT_ATOMS: atom_id res chain seq x y z
N MET A 1 -7.08 2.43 -11.00
CA MET A 1 -8.49 2.25 -10.60
C MET A 1 -8.63 1.71 -9.17
N VAL A 2 -7.97 0.61 -8.78
CA VAL A 2 -8.05 0.03 -7.41
C VAL A 2 -7.46 0.93 -6.30
N LEU A 3 -6.39 1.66 -6.59
CA LEU A 3 -5.68 2.46 -5.58
C LEU A 3 -6.53 3.62 -5.03
N GLN A 4 -7.31 4.29 -5.88
CA GLN A 4 -8.19 5.39 -5.44
C GLN A 4 -9.45 4.87 -4.75
N LEU A 5 -10.00 3.73 -5.20
CA LEU A 5 -11.15 3.10 -4.55
C LEU A 5 -10.88 2.83 -3.07
N THR A 6 -9.70 2.30 -2.76
CA THR A 6 -9.30 2.01 -1.37
C THR A 6 -9.31 3.27 -0.51
N ALA A 7 -8.78 4.39 -1.04
CA ALA A 7 -8.77 5.66 -0.33
C ALA A 7 -10.19 6.18 -0.06
N PHE A 8 -11.10 6.09 -1.03
CA PHE A 8 -12.50 6.49 -0.86
C PHE A 8 -13.23 5.61 0.16
N VAL A 9 -13.06 4.28 0.11
CA VAL A 9 -13.67 3.37 1.08
C VAL A 9 -13.24 3.74 2.51
N ALA A 10 -11.94 3.98 2.72
CA ALA A 10 -11.42 4.38 4.02
C ALA A 10 -11.95 5.75 4.50
N ALA A 11 -12.16 6.70 3.58
CA ALA A 11 -12.69 8.02 3.91
C ALA A 11 -14.20 7.99 4.23
N GLU A 12 -14.97 7.20 3.49
CA GLU A 12 -16.43 7.13 3.61
C GLU A 12 -16.89 6.18 4.72
N ASN A 13 -16.06 5.22 5.11
CA ASN A 13 -16.41 4.18 6.09
C ASN A 13 -15.35 4.11 7.22
N PRO A 14 -15.39 5.02 8.22
CA PRO A 14 -14.37 5.09 9.28
C PRO A 14 -14.21 3.81 10.12
N ASN A 15 -15.24 2.96 10.13
CA ASN A 15 -15.25 1.66 10.81
C ASN A 15 -14.68 0.51 9.96
N VAL A 16 -14.35 0.77 8.68
CA VAL A 16 -13.78 -0.21 7.75
C VAL A 16 -12.31 0.13 7.53
N ALA A 17 -11.43 -0.86 7.69
CA ALA A 17 -10.05 -0.73 7.26
C ALA A 17 -9.94 -1.20 5.80
N ALA A 18 -9.44 -0.32 4.93
CA ALA A 18 -9.25 -0.61 3.52
C ALA A 18 -7.77 -0.44 3.15
N PHE A 19 -7.20 -1.41 2.44
CA PHE A 19 -5.78 -1.41 2.06
C PHE A 19 -5.61 -1.82 0.60
N ALA A 20 -4.64 -1.21 -0.07
CA ALA A 20 -4.22 -1.62 -1.41
C ALA A 20 -2.95 -2.45 -1.30
N LEU A 21 -3.09 -3.78 -1.22
CA LEU A 21 -1.97 -4.71 -1.11
C LEU A 21 -1.45 -5.13 -2.49
N HIS A 22 -0.20 -4.83 -2.76
CA HIS A 22 0.56 -5.41 -3.86
C HIS A 22 1.14 -6.75 -3.40
N PRO A 23 0.76 -7.88 -4.02
CA PRO A 23 1.11 -9.21 -3.54
C PRO A 23 2.57 -9.59 -3.80
N GLY A 24 3.25 -8.86 -4.68
CA GLY A 24 4.56 -9.27 -5.23
C GLY A 24 4.38 -10.10 -6.50
N VAL A 25 5.44 -10.77 -6.93
CA VAL A 25 5.43 -11.71 -8.05
C VAL A 25 5.43 -13.14 -7.49
N VAL A 26 4.22 -13.70 -7.38
CA VAL A 26 4.00 -15.04 -6.78
C VAL A 26 3.80 -16.07 -7.90
N PRO A 27 4.39 -17.28 -7.80
CA PRO A 27 4.23 -18.34 -8.81
C PRO A 27 2.82 -18.94 -8.74
N THR A 28 1.89 -18.34 -9.47
CA THR A 28 0.49 -18.80 -9.60
C THR A 28 0.19 -19.16 -11.04
N ASP A 29 -0.91 -19.88 -11.28
CA ASP A 29 -1.36 -20.22 -12.63
C ASP A 29 -1.72 -19.00 -13.49
N MET A 30 -1.99 -17.85 -12.85
CA MET A 30 -2.25 -16.57 -13.53
C MET A 30 -0.96 -15.87 -14.00
N LEU A 31 0.21 -16.31 -13.54
CA LEU A 31 1.46 -15.62 -13.83
C LEU A 31 1.89 -15.84 -15.29
N VAL A 32 2.11 -14.73 -15.99
CA VAL A 32 2.59 -14.73 -17.38
C VAL A 32 4.00 -15.32 -17.46
N ASP A 33 4.26 -16.15 -18.47
CA ASP A 33 5.53 -16.89 -18.62
C ASP A 33 6.78 -16.00 -18.56
N SER A 34 6.71 -14.80 -19.13
CA SER A 34 7.81 -13.83 -19.14
C SER A 34 8.22 -13.37 -17.73
N PHE A 35 7.32 -13.46 -16.75
CA PHE A 35 7.55 -13.07 -15.37
C PHE A 35 7.93 -14.23 -14.44
N LYS A 36 7.87 -15.50 -14.89
CA LYS A 36 8.21 -16.67 -14.07
C LYS A 36 9.59 -16.61 -13.44
N LYS A 37 10.59 -16.09 -14.17
CA LYS A 37 11.96 -15.92 -13.66
C LYS A 37 12.09 -14.90 -12.52
N PHE A 38 11.07 -14.05 -12.32
CA PHE A 38 11.00 -13.06 -11.27
C PHE A 38 10.06 -13.48 -10.12
N ALA A 39 9.47 -14.68 -10.21
CA ALA A 39 8.52 -15.20 -9.22
C ALA A 39 9.23 -15.71 -7.96
N LEU A 40 9.86 -14.78 -7.23
CA LEU A 40 10.63 -15.07 -6.02
C LEU A 40 9.79 -14.97 -4.75
N ASP A 41 8.62 -14.32 -4.83
CA ASP A 41 7.76 -14.10 -3.67
C ASP A 41 6.93 -15.35 -3.39
N LYS A 42 6.84 -15.71 -2.10
CA LYS A 42 6.11 -16.90 -1.65
C LYS A 42 4.64 -16.56 -1.35
N PRO A 43 3.68 -17.45 -1.63
CA PRO A 43 2.27 -17.25 -1.26
C PRO A 43 2.06 -16.95 0.23
N GLU A 44 2.89 -17.54 1.10
CA GLU A 44 2.83 -17.34 2.55
C GLU A 44 3.19 -15.91 2.95
N LEU A 45 4.05 -15.22 2.18
CA LEU A 45 4.42 -13.84 2.46
C LEU A 45 3.21 -12.92 2.32
N VAL A 46 2.54 -12.95 1.15
CA VAL A 46 1.35 -12.12 0.92
C VAL A 46 0.20 -12.49 1.86
N GLY A 47 -0.01 -13.79 2.13
CA GLY A 47 -1.02 -14.25 3.08
C GLY A 47 -0.74 -13.78 4.51
N GLY A 48 0.52 -13.83 4.93
CA GLY A 48 0.97 -13.31 6.22
C GLY A 48 0.77 -11.79 6.33
N THR A 49 1.18 -11.02 5.31
CA THR A 49 0.95 -9.57 5.26
C THR A 49 -0.54 -9.24 5.33
N ALA A 50 -1.39 -9.93 4.55
CA ALA A 50 -2.83 -9.69 4.57
C ALA A 50 -3.45 -10.01 5.95
N THR A 51 -3.00 -11.08 6.60
CA THR A 51 -3.44 -11.46 7.95
C THR A 51 -3.05 -10.39 8.96
N TRP A 52 -1.81 -9.86 8.89
CA TRP A 52 -1.38 -8.77 9.74
C TRP A 52 -2.15 -7.46 9.49
N LEU A 53 -2.44 -7.12 8.22
CA LEU A 53 -3.25 -5.95 7.87
C LEU A 53 -4.68 -6.00 8.44
N ALA A 54 -5.21 -7.20 8.71
CA ALA A 54 -6.51 -7.37 9.35
C ALA A 54 -6.51 -7.09 10.87
N THR A 55 -5.34 -6.88 11.49
CA THR A 55 -5.21 -6.58 12.91
C THR A 55 -5.35 -5.08 13.21
N ASP A 56 -5.62 -4.75 14.47
CA ASP A 56 -5.70 -3.34 14.89
C ASP A 56 -4.35 -2.61 14.86
N GLN A 57 -3.24 -3.34 14.87
CA GLN A 57 -1.90 -2.76 14.78
C GLN A 57 -1.69 -2.05 13.43
N ALA A 58 -2.31 -2.53 12.36
CA ALA A 58 -2.16 -2.01 11.01
C ALA A 58 -3.13 -0.87 10.65
N ARG A 59 -4.03 -0.46 11.55
CA ARG A 59 -5.09 0.55 11.26
C ARG A 59 -4.57 1.88 10.71
N PHE A 60 -3.35 2.27 11.08
CA PHE A 60 -2.70 3.50 10.60
C PHE A 60 -2.42 3.48 9.09
N LEU A 61 -2.45 2.30 8.46
CA LEU A 61 -2.26 2.10 7.03
C LEU A 61 -3.57 2.14 6.23
N THR A 62 -4.72 2.36 6.87
CA THR A 62 -6.00 2.44 6.15
C THR A 62 -5.97 3.54 5.08
N GLY A 63 -6.47 3.23 3.89
CA GLY A 63 -6.44 4.10 2.71
C GLY A 63 -5.08 4.15 1.99
N ARG A 64 -4.11 3.32 2.37
CA ARG A 64 -2.73 3.36 1.82
C ARG A 64 -2.37 2.11 0.99
N PHE A 65 -1.33 2.27 0.18
CA PHE A 65 -0.72 1.21 -0.62
C PHE A 65 0.38 0.50 0.16
N ILE A 66 0.40 -0.84 0.11
CA ILE A 66 1.36 -1.69 0.81
C ILE A 66 1.92 -2.72 -0.16
N ASN A 67 3.22 -2.99 -0.10
CA ASN A 67 3.85 -4.13 -0.77
C ASN A 67 4.12 -5.23 0.26
N SER A 68 3.79 -6.48 -0.08
CA SER A 68 4.07 -7.66 0.77
C SER A 68 5.55 -7.84 1.10
N ASN A 69 6.44 -7.31 0.27
CA ASN A 69 7.89 -7.34 0.49
C ASN A 69 8.42 -6.33 1.54
N TRP A 70 7.57 -5.47 2.11
CA TRP A 70 8.01 -4.54 3.14
C TRP A 70 7.99 -5.19 4.54
N SER A 71 8.98 -4.83 5.36
CA SER A 71 9.08 -5.29 6.74
C SER A 71 7.96 -4.69 7.59
N VAL A 72 7.23 -5.55 8.30
CA VAL A 72 6.22 -5.13 9.27
C VAL A 72 6.83 -4.31 10.40
N ASP A 73 8.01 -4.72 10.89
CA ASP A 73 8.70 -4.04 11.98
C ASP A 73 9.08 -2.60 11.59
N ASP A 74 9.55 -2.40 10.37
CA ASP A 74 9.90 -1.06 9.87
C ASP A 74 8.65 -0.17 9.68
N LEU A 75 7.55 -0.76 9.21
CA LEU A 75 6.27 -0.05 9.10
C LEU A 75 5.74 0.37 10.47
N LEU A 76 5.85 -0.49 11.48
CA LEU A 76 5.45 -0.19 12.86
C LEU A 76 6.35 0.87 13.50
N ALA A 77 7.67 0.79 13.29
CA ALA A 77 8.62 1.77 13.79
C ALA A 77 8.37 3.18 13.22
N ARG A 78 7.77 3.27 12.02
CA ARG A 78 7.43 4.52 11.32
C ARG A 78 5.95 4.88 11.38
N LYS A 79 5.18 4.24 12.29
CA LYS A 79 3.73 4.39 12.38
C LYS A 79 3.27 5.85 12.46
N ASP A 80 3.90 6.65 13.31
CA ASP A 80 3.48 8.05 13.53
C ASP A 80 3.82 8.93 12.33
N GLU A 81 4.99 8.70 11.73
CA GLU A 81 5.45 9.37 10.50
C GLU A 81 4.49 9.11 9.34
N ILE A 82 4.13 7.83 9.13
CA ILE A 82 3.22 7.41 8.08
C ILE A 82 1.81 7.90 8.37
N GLY A 83 1.31 7.68 9.59
CA GLY A 83 -0.05 8.02 10.00
C GLY A 83 -0.36 9.52 9.92
N GLY A 84 0.59 10.37 10.33
CA GLY A 84 0.45 11.82 10.29
C GLY A 84 0.68 12.46 8.93
N GLY A 85 1.32 11.75 7.99
CA GLY A 85 1.66 12.28 6.67
C GLY A 85 0.97 11.58 5.49
N ASP A 86 1.46 11.89 4.30
CA ASP A 86 0.95 11.39 3.01
C ASP A 86 1.75 10.20 2.45
N GLN A 87 2.69 9.65 3.22
CA GLN A 87 3.47 8.48 2.86
C GLN A 87 2.55 7.32 2.50
N LEU A 88 2.86 6.62 1.41
CA LEU A 88 2.08 5.46 0.95
C LEU A 88 0.64 5.78 0.48
N LYS A 89 0.24 7.05 0.45
CA LYS A 89 -0.98 7.46 -0.25
C LYS A 89 -0.67 7.61 -1.73
N ILE A 90 -1.62 7.21 -2.57
CA ILE A 90 -1.53 7.40 -4.02
C ILE A 90 -2.20 8.72 -4.35
N ALA A 91 -1.42 9.70 -4.75
CA ALA A 91 -1.90 11.03 -5.11
C ALA A 91 -1.03 11.64 -6.22
N LEU A 92 -1.63 12.53 -7.02
CA LEU A 92 -0.88 13.42 -7.90
C LEU A 92 -0.45 14.61 -7.06
N GLN A 93 0.86 14.72 -6.81
CA GLN A 93 1.43 15.83 -6.07
C GLN A 93 2.13 16.78 -7.04
N GLY A 94 1.76 18.06 -6.95
CA GLY A 94 2.39 19.13 -7.71
C GLY A 94 2.30 20.41 -6.91
N LYS A 95 3.40 21.18 -6.88
CA LYS A 95 3.34 22.54 -6.36
C LYS A 95 2.80 23.39 -7.50
N PHE A 96 1.56 23.85 -7.41
CA PHE A 96 0.97 24.73 -8.43
C PHE A 96 0.96 26.18 -7.91
N GLY A 97 1.49 27.12 -8.69
CA GLY A 97 1.49 28.55 -8.35
C GLY A 97 2.28 29.40 -9.35
N ALA A 98 1.83 30.64 -9.61
CA ALA A 98 2.47 31.55 -10.57
C ALA A 98 3.93 31.87 -10.20
N GLU A 99 4.26 31.84 -8.91
CA GLU A 99 5.60 32.06 -8.35
C GLU A 99 6.65 31.07 -8.85
N GLN A 100 6.23 29.92 -9.39
CA GLN A 100 7.14 28.90 -9.94
C GLN A 100 7.43 29.08 -11.44
N PHE A 101 6.74 30.00 -12.10
CA PHE A 101 6.89 30.28 -13.55
C PHE A 101 7.40 31.69 -13.84
N GLN A 102 7.69 32.48 -12.80
CA GLN A 102 8.35 33.76 -12.95
C GLN A 102 9.87 33.52 -12.89
N SER A 103 10.53 33.56 -14.05
CA SER A 103 11.99 33.56 -14.19
C SER A 103 12.58 34.92 -13.86
#